data_AF-A0AAE0N9D1-F1
#
_entry.id   AF-A0AAE0N9D1-F1
#
_cell.length_a   1.000
_cell.length_b   1.000
_cell.length_c   1.000
_cell.angle_alpha   90.00
_cell.angle_beta   90.00
_cell.angle_gamma   90.00
#
_symmetry.space_group_name_H-M   'P 1'
#
loop_
_entity.id
_entity.type
_entity.pdbx_description
1 polymer ?
#
loop_
_entity_poly.entity_id
_entity_poly.type
_entity_poly.pdbx_seq_one_letter_code
_entity_poly.pdbx_strand_id
1 'polypeptide(L)'
;MADPFEVRMRFTNQLRQLNASVNSAQKAAQYALKNRDMAEDLHSCILEQLERNNMNTRANIMYFIEHFLDMASKDGYDDYVRMMQRDIFRVVDAVAPDDGSGAANVKVARKVLQALQHKNFLVADTVAEIEEVLKGRDTTAQDIVMSSPVNGSGGGGAEDHLGDMPPSQALPLQQQPKKGNAPPKLDRKQVEQRIEEDRERHKRLREGMWAVPSGDYAEADKLWEETSDLGEDDHRQGEEEYQEWKSIIDKSCPHRRAAASAAAATATSRGNANGKQQQQRKSSVSSSTDRMVE
;
A
#
# COMPACT_ATOMS: atom_id res chain seq x y z
N MET A 1 23.62 7.32 38.08
CA MET A 1 24.28 7.53 36.78
C MET A 1 24.45 6.16 36.16
N ALA A 2 23.85 5.92 34.99
CA ALA A 2 24.01 4.64 34.29
C ALA A 2 25.39 4.59 33.63
N ASP A 3 25.95 3.39 33.45
CA ASP A 3 27.22 3.22 32.75
C ASP A 3 27.07 3.57 31.25
N PRO A 4 27.90 4.48 30.69
CA PRO A 4 27.79 4.88 29.30
C PRO A 4 27.89 3.72 28.30
N PHE A 5 28.77 2.75 28.57
CA PHE A 5 28.90 1.60 27.68
C PHE A 5 27.65 0.72 27.68
N GLU A 6 27.07 0.46 28.85
CA GLU A 6 25.80 -0.26 28.96
C GLU A 6 24.67 0.47 28.23
N VAL A 7 24.56 1.79 28.38
CA VAL A 7 23.52 2.59 27.70
C VAL A 7 23.66 2.52 26.20
N ARG A 8 24.88 2.70 25.70
CA ARG A 8 25.22 2.58 24.28
C ARG A 8 24.86 1.22 23.71
N MET A 9 25.27 0.15 24.39
CA MET A 9 25.01 -1.23 23.97
C MET A 9 23.51 -1.53 23.92
N ARG A 10 22.77 -1.14 24.97
CA ARG A 10 21.31 -1.34 25.03
C ARG A 10 20.58 -0.55 23.96
N PHE A 11 20.95 0.71 23.74
CA PHE A 11 20.31 1.54 22.71
C PHE A 11 20.61 1.02 21.30
N THR A 12 21.87 0.66 21.03
CA THR A 12 22.27 0.02 19.77
C THR A 12 21.45 -1.22 19.48
N ASN A 13 21.22 -2.09 20.47
CA ASN A 13 20.40 -3.29 20.30
C ASN A 13 18.93 -2.95 20.01
N GLN A 14 18.36 -1.92 20.64
CA GLN A 14 17.01 -1.46 20.33
C GLN A 14 16.89 -0.95 18.90
N LEU A 15 17.84 -0.13 18.45
CA LEU A 15 17.89 0.39 17.07
C LEU A 15 17.99 -0.73 16.03
N ARG A 16 18.81 -1.75 16.28
CA ARG A 16 18.96 -2.92 15.39
C ARG A 16 17.69 -3.75 15.26
N GLN A 17 16.86 -3.76 16.30
CA GLN A 17 15.61 -4.53 16.37
C GLN A 17 14.37 -3.70 16.00
N LEU A 18 14.56 -2.45 15.54
CA LEU A 18 13.46 -1.61 15.10
C LEU A 18 12.71 -2.26 13.93
N ASN A 19 11.39 -2.24 14.03
CA ASN A 19 10.45 -2.72 13.02
C ASN A 19 9.39 -1.65 12.73
N ALA A 20 8.38 -1.98 11.92
CA ALA A 20 7.30 -1.06 11.57
C ALA A 20 6.35 -0.70 12.74
N SER A 21 6.48 -1.33 13.91
CA SER A 21 5.62 -1.08 15.06
C SER A 21 5.95 0.23 15.78
N VAL A 22 4.91 1.02 16.06
CA VAL A 22 5.01 2.24 16.89
C VAL A 22 5.59 1.92 18.28
N ASN A 23 5.20 0.79 18.87
CA ASN A 23 5.70 0.39 20.19
C ASN A 23 7.22 0.17 20.22
N SER A 24 7.80 -0.30 19.11
CA SER A 24 9.25 -0.50 19.00
C SER A 24 9.97 0.84 18.98
N ALA A 25 9.50 1.78 18.15
CA ALA A 25 10.03 3.13 18.06
C ALA A 25 9.87 3.90 19.38
N GLN A 26 8.69 3.83 20.01
CA GLN A 26 8.38 4.53 21.25
C GLN A 26 9.28 4.07 22.41
N LYS A 27 9.52 2.77 22.54
CA LYS A 27 10.43 2.23 23.57
C LYS A 27 11.86 2.76 23.39
N ALA A 28 12.37 2.74 22.16
CA ALA A 28 13.69 3.27 21.85
C ALA A 28 13.79 4.78 22.13
N ALA A 29 12.74 5.54 21.79
CA ALA A 29 12.69 6.98 22.00
C ALA A 29 12.70 7.30 23.50
N GLN A 30 11.82 6.66 24.28
CA GLN A 30 11.77 6.79 25.73
C GLN A 30 13.11 6.43 26.38
N TYR A 31 13.78 5.40 25.88
CA TYR A 31 15.10 5.02 26.38
C TYR A 31 16.15 6.10 26.15
N ALA A 32 16.17 6.73 24.97
CA ALA A 32 17.08 7.82 24.67
C ALA A 32 16.78 9.08 25.50
N LEU A 33 15.50 9.44 25.66
CA LEU A 33 15.09 10.60 26.46
C LEU A 33 15.39 10.42 27.96
N LYS A 34 15.26 9.19 28.48
CA LYS A 34 15.62 8.87 29.85
C LYS A 34 17.12 9.05 30.13
N ASN A 35 17.96 8.85 29.12
CA ASN A 35 19.42 8.93 29.21
C ASN A 35 19.96 10.14 28.42
N ARG A 36 19.24 11.27 28.49
CA ARG A 36 19.57 12.53 27.79
C ARG A 36 20.95 13.12 28.15
N ASP A 37 21.50 12.74 29.29
CA ASP A 37 22.87 13.09 29.71
C ASP A 37 23.94 12.56 28.75
N MET A 38 23.59 11.56 27.93
CA MET A 38 24.46 10.95 26.93
C MET A 38 23.97 11.20 25.49
N ALA A 39 23.26 12.33 25.26
CA ALA A 39 22.61 12.63 23.98
C ALA A 39 23.56 12.54 22.77
N GLU A 40 24.81 12.99 22.89
CA GLU A 40 25.80 12.95 21.80
C GLU A 40 26.19 11.51 21.40
N ASP A 41 26.42 10.63 22.38
CA ASP A 41 26.77 9.22 22.12
C ASP A 41 25.56 8.44 21.59
N LEU A 42 24.35 8.73 22.12
CA LEU A 42 23.11 8.16 21.62
C LEU A 42 22.82 8.60 20.17
N HIS A 43 23.03 9.88 19.84
CA HIS A 43 22.92 10.36 18.46
C HIS A 43 23.94 9.68 17.55
N SER A 44 25.17 9.49 18.02
CA SER A 44 26.20 8.73 17.31
C SER A 44 25.79 7.27 17.07
N CYS A 45 25.10 6.64 18.01
CA CYS A 45 24.54 5.30 17.81
C CYS A 45 23.51 5.27 16.67
N ILE A 46 22.66 6.29 16.54
CA ILE A 46 21.67 6.38 15.45
C ILE A 46 22.38 6.36 14.10
N LEU A 47 23.38 7.23 13.93
CA LEU A 47 24.15 7.33 12.68
C LEU A 47 24.92 6.03 12.39
N GLU A 48 25.54 5.43 13.41
CA GLU A 48 26.23 4.15 13.25
C GLU A 48 25.28 3.04 12.80
N GLN A 49 24.08 2.95 13.40
CA GLN A 49 23.12 1.92 13.03
C GLN A 49 22.51 2.17 11.64
N LEU A 50 22.38 3.42 11.20
CA LEU A 50 22.03 3.74 9.82
C LEU A 50 23.08 3.23 8.83
N GLU A 51 24.37 3.32 9.16
CA GLU A 51 25.44 2.91 8.24
C GLU A 51 25.72 1.40 8.24
N ARG A 52 25.46 0.71 9.36
CA ARG A 52 25.84 -0.70 9.55
C ARG A 52 24.74 -1.73 9.32
N ASN A 53 23.48 -1.32 9.21
CA ASN A 53 22.35 -2.24 9.05
C ASN A 53 21.87 -2.36 7.59
N ASN A 54 20.95 -3.28 7.35
CA ASN A 54 20.32 -3.47 6.04
C ASN A 54 19.32 -2.35 5.71
N MET A 55 18.95 -2.22 4.44
CA MET A 55 18.03 -1.18 3.95
C MET A 55 16.68 -1.15 4.67
N ASN A 56 16.21 -2.30 5.18
CA ASN A 56 14.96 -2.35 5.91
C ASN A 56 15.07 -1.66 7.27
N THR A 57 16.04 -2.08 8.07
CA THR A 57 16.32 -1.47 9.37
C THR A 57 16.65 0.02 9.21
N ARG A 58 17.36 0.43 8.14
CA ARG A 58 17.61 1.86 7.85
C ARG A 58 16.31 2.65 7.65
N ALA A 59 15.36 2.12 6.90
CA ALA A 59 14.04 2.74 6.75
C ALA A 59 13.30 2.80 8.11
N ASN A 60 13.39 1.74 8.93
CA ASN A 60 12.79 1.72 10.26
C ASN A 60 13.40 2.78 11.18
N ILE A 61 14.73 2.97 11.12
CA ILE A 61 15.42 4.05 11.84
C ILE A 61 14.98 5.43 11.32
N MET A 62 14.80 5.61 10.02
CA MET A 62 14.29 6.87 9.45
C MET A 62 12.92 7.25 10.03
N TYR A 63 11.98 6.30 10.10
CA TYR A 63 10.69 6.52 10.77
C TYR A 63 10.82 6.76 12.27
N PHE A 64 11.74 6.05 12.93
CA PHE A 64 12.03 6.25 14.34
C PHE A 64 12.53 7.67 14.61
N ILE A 65 13.38 8.26 13.76
CA ILE A 65 13.91 9.61 13.92
C ILE A 65 12.77 10.63 14.00
N GLU A 66 11.79 10.55 13.11
CA GLU A 66 10.63 11.45 13.12
C GLU A 66 9.81 11.35 14.41
N HIS A 67 9.57 10.12 14.88
CA HIS A 67 8.86 9.90 16.13
C HIS A 67 9.68 10.37 17.33
N PHE A 68 10.97 10.09 17.33
CA PHE A 68 11.90 10.44 18.39
C PHE A 68 12.04 11.96 18.55
N LEU A 69 12.21 12.70 17.46
CA LEU A 69 12.29 14.16 17.50
C LEU A 69 10.97 14.79 17.95
N ASP A 70 9.83 14.24 17.55
CA ASP A 70 8.51 14.69 18.03
C ASP A 70 8.38 14.54 19.54
N MET A 71 8.80 13.40 20.10
CA MET A 71 8.83 13.21 21.55
C MET A 71 9.85 14.11 22.25
N ALA A 72 11.06 14.23 21.69
CA ALA A 72 12.13 15.05 22.25
C ALA A 72 11.73 16.52 22.34
N SER A 73 11.13 17.07 21.28
CA SER A 73 10.68 18.45 21.23
C SER A 73 9.54 18.73 22.21
N LYS A 74 8.58 17.80 22.36
CA LYS A 74 7.49 17.91 23.35
C LYS A 74 8.00 17.95 24.79
N ASP A 75 9.10 17.25 25.08
CA ASP A 75 9.73 17.24 26.39
C ASP A 75 10.76 18.39 26.57
N GLY A 76 10.96 19.23 25.56
CA GLY A 76 11.89 20.38 25.60
C GLY A 76 13.37 20.03 25.39
N TYR A 77 13.67 18.91 24.72
CA TYR A 77 15.04 18.47 24.41
C TYR A 77 15.43 18.78 22.96
N ASP A 78 15.65 20.07 22.67
CA ASP A 78 15.95 20.54 21.31
C ASP A 78 17.36 20.15 20.81
N ASP A 79 18.26 19.70 21.68
CA ASP A 79 19.63 19.30 21.29
C ASP A 79 19.61 18.15 20.27
N TYR A 80 18.69 17.20 20.42
CA TYR A 80 18.51 16.12 19.45
C TYR A 80 18.05 16.64 18.09
N VAL A 81 17.18 17.67 18.06
CA VAL A 81 16.73 18.30 16.83
C VAL A 81 17.91 18.98 16.12
N ARG A 82 18.73 19.73 16.86
CA ARG A 82 19.91 20.41 16.30
C ARG A 82 20.95 19.44 15.75
N MET A 83 21.24 18.37 16.49
CA MET A 83 22.17 17.33 16.02
C MET A 83 21.62 16.64 14.76
N MET A 84 20.32 16.38 14.69
CA MET A 84 19.71 15.77 13.52
C MET A 84 19.67 16.71 12.30
N GLN A 85 19.39 17.99 12.50
CA GLN A 85 19.46 19.01 11.45
C GLN A 85 20.85 19.07 10.81
N ARG A 86 21.91 19.02 11.64
CA ARG A 86 23.30 19.01 11.15
C ARG A 86 23.59 17.77 10.28
N ASP A 87 23.10 16.61 10.69
CA ASP A 87 23.49 15.33 10.10
C ASP A 87 22.43 14.77 9.11
N ILE A 88 21.39 15.54 8.77
CA ILE A 88 20.26 15.04 7.96
C ILE A 88 20.69 14.53 6.57
N PHE A 89 21.64 15.20 5.93
CA PHE A 89 22.18 14.74 4.65
C PHE A 89 22.84 13.36 4.77
N ARG A 90 23.64 13.16 5.82
CA ARG A 90 24.26 11.87 6.12
C ARG A 90 23.23 10.78 6.41
N VAL A 91 22.14 11.12 7.11
CA VAL A 91 21.02 10.20 7.34
C VAL A 91 20.37 9.79 6.03
N VAL A 92 20.08 10.75 5.15
CA VAL A 92 19.44 10.49 3.86
C VAL A 92 20.34 9.66 2.95
N ASP A 93 21.64 9.96 2.91
CA ASP A 93 22.62 9.18 2.14
C ASP A 93 22.77 7.75 2.66
N ALA A 94 22.66 7.54 3.97
CA ALA A 94 22.65 6.19 4.52
C ALA A 94 21.38 5.41 4.16
N VAL A 95 20.21 6.06 4.15
CA VAL A 95 18.89 5.41 3.90
C VAL A 95 18.63 5.18 2.42
N ALA A 96 19.03 6.13 1.57
CA ALA A 96 18.85 6.12 0.13
C ALA A 96 20.15 6.55 -0.56
N PRO A 97 21.18 5.68 -0.63
CA PRO A 97 22.44 6.02 -1.27
C PRO A 97 22.29 6.23 -2.79
N ASP A 98 23.28 6.87 -3.38
CA ASP A 98 23.37 7.17 -4.82
C ASP A 98 23.68 5.94 -5.70
N ASP A 99 24.18 4.86 -5.11
CA ASP A 99 24.43 3.57 -5.77
C ASP A 99 23.15 2.80 -6.18
N GLY A 100 21.96 3.35 -5.90
CA GLY A 100 20.67 2.76 -6.20
C GLY A 100 20.22 1.66 -5.23
N SER A 101 21.06 1.24 -4.28
CA SER A 101 20.72 0.19 -3.29
C SER A 101 19.55 0.58 -2.39
N GLY A 102 19.36 1.87 -2.15
CA GLY A 102 18.27 2.44 -1.35
C GLY A 102 17.10 2.98 -2.17
N ALA A 103 16.99 2.66 -3.46
CA ALA A 103 15.89 3.12 -4.31
C ALA A 103 14.49 2.84 -3.72
N ALA A 104 14.31 1.66 -3.13
CA ALA A 104 13.05 1.27 -2.47
C ALA A 104 12.70 2.17 -1.26
N ASN A 105 13.69 2.86 -0.69
CA ASN A 105 13.52 3.75 0.45
C ASN A 105 13.28 5.22 0.05
N VAL A 106 13.41 5.60 -1.23
CA VAL A 106 13.26 7.01 -1.65
C VAL A 106 11.91 7.57 -1.24
N LYS A 107 10.82 6.80 -1.44
CA LYS A 107 9.47 7.20 -1.00
C LYS A 107 9.35 7.35 0.52
N VAL A 108 10.03 6.49 1.26
CA VAL A 108 10.10 6.55 2.74
C VAL A 108 10.82 7.83 3.17
N ALA A 109 11.98 8.11 2.58
CA ALA A 109 12.78 9.29 2.88
C ALA A 109 11.99 10.57 2.61
N ARG A 110 11.37 10.73 1.43
CA ARG A 110 10.53 11.90 1.11
C ARG A 110 9.42 12.08 2.12
N LYS A 111 8.68 11.01 2.44
CA LYS A 111 7.57 11.07 3.39
C LYS A 111 8.03 11.55 4.77
N VAL A 112 9.14 11.02 5.26
CA VAL A 112 9.66 11.40 6.59
C VAL A 112 10.19 12.84 6.57
N LEU A 113 10.90 13.26 5.52
CA LEU A 113 11.40 14.63 5.40
C LEU A 113 10.26 15.66 5.37
N GLN A 114 9.18 15.37 4.66
CA GLN A 114 7.98 16.20 4.65
C GLN A 114 7.35 16.26 6.06
N ALA A 115 7.25 15.13 6.76
CA ALA A 115 6.75 15.12 8.15
C ALA A 115 7.63 15.96 9.09
N LEU A 116 8.96 15.89 8.96
CA LEU A 116 9.89 16.73 9.72
C LEU A 116 9.74 18.22 9.38
N GLN A 117 9.48 18.56 8.11
CA GLN A 117 9.19 19.93 7.68
C GLN A 117 7.88 20.47 8.28
N HIS A 118 6.80 19.69 8.19
CA HIS A 118 5.49 20.08 8.74
C HIS A 118 5.53 20.29 10.25
N LYS A 119 6.43 19.61 10.96
CA LYS A 119 6.67 19.78 12.39
C LYS A 119 7.70 20.87 12.72
N ASN A 120 8.22 21.58 11.71
CA ASN A 120 9.25 22.62 11.82
C ASN A 120 10.60 22.12 12.38
N PHE A 121 10.90 20.82 12.26
CA PHE A 121 12.22 20.28 12.59
C PHE A 121 13.25 20.49 11.48
N LEU A 122 12.79 20.67 10.23
CA LEU A 122 13.64 21.02 9.09
C LEU A 122 13.06 22.26 8.39
N VAL A 123 13.94 23.08 7.84
CA VAL A 123 13.56 24.25 7.03
C VAL A 123 13.18 23.77 5.62
N ALA A 124 12.21 24.46 5.00
CA ALA A 124 11.72 24.14 3.66
C ALA A 124 12.85 24.07 2.62
N ASP A 125 13.80 25.00 2.66
CA ASP A 125 14.93 25.06 1.73
C ASP A 125 15.82 23.80 1.82
N THR A 126 16.12 23.34 3.05
CA THR A 126 16.89 22.11 3.27
C THR A 126 16.16 20.90 2.72
N VAL A 127 14.84 20.83 2.90
CA VAL A 127 14.04 19.72 2.39
C VAL A 127 13.99 19.73 0.86
N ALA A 128 13.83 20.91 0.25
CA ALA A 128 13.85 21.07 -1.20
C ALA A 128 15.20 20.65 -1.81
N GLU A 129 16.32 21.03 -1.18
CA GLU A 129 17.66 20.60 -1.59
C GLU A 129 17.79 19.07 -1.57
N ILE A 130 17.34 18.43 -0.49
CA ILE A 130 17.36 16.97 -0.37
C ILE A 130 16.41 16.31 -1.39
N GLU A 131 15.24 16.89 -1.65
CA GLU A 131 14.28 16.35 -2.61
C GLU A 131 14.85 16.34 -4.05
N GLU A 132 15.58 17.37 -4.44
CA GLU A 132 16.28 17.40 -5.74
C GLU A 132 17.33 16.30 -5.85
N VAL A 133 18.11 16.06 -4.77
CA VAL A 133 19.06 14.94 -4.72
C VAL A 133 18.34 13.59 -4.83
N LEU A 134 17.23 13.40 -4.11
CA LEU A 134 16.43 12.18 -4.14
C LEU A 134 15.76 11.93 -5.49
N LYS A 135 15.45 12.99 -6.25
CA LYS A 135 14.85 12.88 -7.60
C LYS A 135 15.80 12.19 -8.58
N GLY A 136 17.10 12.53 -8.54
CA GLY A 136 18.13 11.85 -9.35
C GLY A 136 18.33 10.37 -9.01
N ARG A 137 18.05 9.99 -7.76
CA ARG A 137 18.12 8.59 -7.28
C ARG A 137 16.91 7.76 -7.74
N ASP A 138 15.73 8.37 -7.79
CA ASP A 138 14.48 7.77 -8.27
C ASP A 138 14.54 7.46 -9.78
N THR A 139 15.07 8.39 -10.58
CA THR A 139 15.25 8.19 -12.03
C THR A 139 16.22 7.06 -12.36
N THR A 140 17.37 7.02 -11.66
CA THR A 140 18.36 5.94 -11.83
C THR A 140 17.75 4.57 -11.53
N ALA A 141 16.89 4.48 -10.53
CA ALA A 141 16.20 3.23 -10.18
C ALA A 141 15.22 2.78 -11.28
N GLN A 142 14.48 3.71 -11.87
CA GLN A 142 13.55 3.42 -12.97
C GLN A 142 14.30 2.92 -14.21
N ASP A 143 15.45 3.52 -14.53
CA ASP A 143 16.29 3.08 -15.64
C ASP A 143 16.83 1.65 -15.43
N ILE A 144 17.21 1.27 -14.20
CA ILE A 144 17.63 -0.10 -13.87
C ILE A 144 16.49 -1.11 -14.05
N VAL A 145 15.27 -0.76 -13.63
CA VAL A 145 14.09 -1.61 -13.79
C VAL A 145 13.74 -1.81 -15.26
N MET A 146 13.81 -0.75 -16.06
CA MET A 146 13.54 -0.81 -17.50
C MET A 146 14.66 -1.51 -18.30
N SER A 147 15.88 -1.56 -17.75
CA SER A 147 17.04 -2.22 -18.38
C SER A 147 17.17 -3.70 -18.03
N SER A 148 16.25 -4.29 -17.25
CA SER A 148 16.30 -5.72 -16.94
C SER A 148 15.91 -6.56 -18.17
N PRO A 149 16.80 -7.45 -18.67
CA PRO A 149 16.49 -8.29 -19.81
C PRO A 149 15.48 -9.37 -19.39
N VAL A 150 14.46 -9.58 -20.22
CA VAL A 150 13.53 -10.71 -20.13
C VAL A 150 14.28 -12.02 -20.39
N ASN A 151 15.04 -12.51 -19.42
CA ASN A 151 15.64 -13.83 -19.52
C ASN A 151 14.66 -14.85 -18.92
N GLY A 152 13.64 -15.17 -19.72
CA GLY A 152 12.71 -16.28 -19.47
C GLY A 152 13.47 -17.60 -19.53
N SER A 153 14.05 -18.03 -18.41
CA SER A 153 14.58 -19.39 -18.25
C SER A 153 13.52 -20.26 -17.59
N GLY A 154 12.47 -20.59 -18.35
CA GLY A 154 11.59 -21.70 -18.04
C GLY A 154 12.21 -23.00 -18.56
N GLY A 155 12.67 -23.87 -17.66
CA GLY A 155 12.85 -25.29 -17.95
C GLY A 155 11.82 -26.07 -17.13
N GLY A 156 11.12 -27.07 -17.62
CA GLY A 156 11.01 -27.68 -18.93
C GLY A 156 9.96 -28.79 -18.81
N GLY A 157 9.21 -29.09 -19.86
CA GLY A 157 8.31 -30.25 -19.90
C GLY A 157 7.24 -30.19 -20.99
N ALA A 158 7.44 -31.03 -22.00
CA ALA A 158 6.48 -31.62 -22.94
C ALA A 158 5.89 -30.73 -24.08
N GLU A 159 6.46 -30.95 -25.27
CA GLU A 159 5.84 -31.20 -26.57
C GLU A 159 4.36 -30.78 -26.79
N ASP A 160 4.09 -29.90 -27.77
CA ASP A 160 3.45 -30.30 -29.04
C ASP A 160 3.33 -29.13 -30.06
N HIS A 161 3.63 -29.47 -31.33
CA HIS A 161 3.09 -29.00 -32.61
C HIS A 161 2.83 -27.51 -33.03
N LEU A 162 3.34 -27.21 -34.25
CA LEU A 162 2.85 -26.31 -35.34
C LEU A 162 3.23 -24.82 -35.36
N GLY A 163 3.92 -24.43 -36.46
CA GLY A 163 3.94 -23.05 -36.94
C GLY A 163 5.12 -22.70 -37.85
N ASP A 164 4.94 -22.86 -39.15
CA ASP A 164 5.85 -22.52 -40.26
C ASP A 164 6.12 -21.00 -40.38
N MET A 165 7.39 -20.55 -40.38
CA MET A 165 7.77 -19.19 -40.81
C MET A 165 9.26 -19.12 -41.24
N PRO A 166 9.64 -18.45 -42.35
CA PRO A 166 10.91 -18.67 -43.05
C PRO A 166 12.09 -17.83 -42.50
N PRO A 167 13.35 -18.17 -42.87
CA PRO A 167 14.54 -17.69 -42.18
C PRO A 167 14.99 -16.32 -42.71
N SER A 168 15.10 -15.33 -41.83
CA SER A 168 15.75 -14.06 -42.14
C SER A 168 17.05 -13.91 -41.36
N GLN A 169 18.14 -14.18 -42.08
CA GLN A 169 19.47 -13.57 -42.03
C GLN A 169 20.08 -13.24 -40.67
N ALA A 170 21.08 -14.04 -40.30
CA ALA A 170 22.00 -13.81 -39.20
C ALA A 170 22.79 -12.49 -39.37
N LEU A 171 22.74 -11.64 -38.34
CA LEU A 171 23.73 -10.58 -38.10
C LEU A 171 24.75 -11.08 -37.06
N PRO A 172 26.04 -10.72 -37.18
CA PRO A 172 27.12 -11.36 -36.45
C PRO A 172 27.11 -10.99 -34.96
N LEU A 173 27.50 -11.99 -34.15
CA LEU A 173 27.72 -11.88 -32.71
C LEU A 173 28.57 -10.65 -32.36
N GLN A 174 27.94 -9.63 -31.81
CA GLN A 174 28.65 -8.59 -31.08
C GLN A 174 28.85 -9.09 -29.65
N GLN A 175 30.13 -9.27 -29.30
CA GLN A 175 30.63 -9.87 -28.07
C GLN A 175 29.93 -9.26 -26.84
N GLN A 176 29.20 -10.10 -26.11
CA GLN A 176 28.64 -9.75 -24.81
C GLN A 176 29.80 -9.35 -23.87
N PRO A 177 29.76 -8.16 -23.24
CA PRO A 177 30.69 -7.84 -22.18
C PRO A 177 30.47 -8.83 -21.03
N LYS A 178 31.60 -9.32 -20.51
CA LYS A 178 31.71 -10.32 -19.43
C LYS A 178 30.73 -10.02 -18.29
N LYS A 179 30.00 -11.06 -17.86
CA LYS A 179 29.20 -11.15 -16.63
C LYS A 179 29.79 -10.27 -15.51
N GLY A 180 29.28 -9.06 -15.36
CA GLY A 180 29.41 -8.30 -14.12
C GLY A 180 28.55 -9.00 -13.07
N ASN A 181 29.13 -9.21 -11.89
CA ASN A 181 28.47 -9.83 -10.73
C ASN A 181 27.02 -9.36 -10.60
N ALA A 182 26.07 -10.27 -10.79
CA ALA A 182 24.71 -10.03 -10.34
C ALA A 182 24.76 -9.72 -8.84
N PRO A 183 24.09 -8.66 -8.37
CA PRO A 183 24.07 -8.34 -6.95
C PRO A 183 23.59 -9.57 -6.16
N PRO A 184 24.17 -9.84 -4.98
CA PRO A 184 23.83 -11.00 -4.19
C PRO A 184 22.33 -11.01 -3.93
N LYS A 185 21.66 -12.12 -4.27
CA LYS A 185 20.23 -12.29 -4.05
C LYS A 185 19.98 -12.18 -2.53
N LEU A 186 19.15 -11.21 -2.14
CA LEU A 186 18.72 -11.04 -0.74
C LEU A 186 18.05 -12.32 -0.25
N ASP A 187 18.23 -12.64 1.04
CA ASP A 187 17.63 -13.83 1.63
C ASP A 187 16.09 -13.71 1.58
N ARG A 188 15.42 -14.81 1.22
CA ARG A 188 13.97 -14.85 1.04
C ARG A 188 13.23 -14.37 2.28
N LYS A 189 13.72 -14.76 3.47
CA LYS A 189 13.14 -14.32 4.75
C LYS A 189 13.23 -12.81 4.94
N GLN A 190 14.32 -12.18 4.52
CA GLN A 190 14.48 -10.73 4.62
C GLN A 190 13.51 -10.00 3.69
N VAL A 191 13.30 -10.54 2.48
CA VAL A 191 12.31 -9.99 1.52
C VAL A 191 10.89 -10.13 2.06
N GLU A 192 10.52 -11.31 2.57
CA GLU A 192 9.21 -11.55 3.19
C GLU A 192 8.96 -10.64 4.39
N GLN A 193 9.97 -10.47 5.26
CA GLN A 193 9.89 -9.53 6.38
C GLN A 193 9.66 -8.09 5.92
N ARG A 194 10.39 -7.64 4.88
CA ARG A 194 10.20 -6.29 4.33
C ARG A 194 8.79 -6.10 3.78
N ILE A 195 8.27 -7.07 3.05
CA ILE A 195 6.90 -7.04 2.50
C ILE A 195 5.88 -6.91 3.63
N GLU A 196 6.02 -7.70 4.69
CA GLU A 196 5.10 -7.67 5.82
C GLU A 196 5.17 -6.35 6.58
N GLU A 197 6.37 -5.81 6.81
CA GLU A 197 6.54 -4.49 7.43
C GLU A 197 5.93 -3.37 6.58
N ASP A 198 6.10 -3.40 5.25
CA ASP A 198 5.49 -2.42 4.35
C ASP A 198 3.96 -2.56 4.27
N ARG A 199 3.43 -3.79 4.36
CA ARG A 199 1.98 -4.04 4.48
C ARG A 199 1.43 -3.44 5.76
N GLU A 200 2.11 -3.68 6.87
CA GLU A 200 1.71 -3.16 8.17
C GLU A 200 1.76 -1.61 8.21
N ARG A 201 2.76 -1.00 7.55
CA ARG A 201 2.80 0.47 7.36
C ARG A 201 1.60 0.99 6.59
N HIS A 202 1.27 0.37 5.45
CA HIS A 202 0.13 0.80 4.63
C HIS A 202 -1.20 0.60 5.33
N LYS A 203 -1.34 -0.49 6.09
CA LYS A 203 -2.50 -0.75 6.92
C LYS A 203 -2.70 0.41 7.91
N ARG A 204 -1.67 0.76 8.69
CA ARG A 204 -1.75 1.88 9.66
C ARG A 204 -2.08 3.22 9.03
N LEU A 205 -1.55 3.52 7.85
CA LEU A 205 -1.86 4.78 7.16
C LEU A 205 -3.34 4.91 6.79
N ARG A 206 -4.04 3.79 6.61
CA ARG A 206 -5.47 3.78 6.28
C ARG A 206 -6.38 3.63 7.50
N GLU A 207 -5.84 3.26 8.67
CA GLU A 207 -6.62 3.11 9.92
C GLU A 207 -7.31 4.41 10.34
N GLY A 208 -6.73 5.59 10.03
CA GLY A 208 -7.33 6.89 10.33
C GLY A 208 -8.23 7.47 9.25
N MET A 209 -8.37 6.82 8.09
CA MET A 209 -9.05 7.41 6.92
C MET A 209 -10.55 7.60 7.15
N TRP A 210 -11.16 6.70 7.93
CA TRP A 210 -12.57 6.74 8.33
C TRP A 210 -12.80 7.45 9.67
N ALA A 211 -11.75 7.99 10.31
CA ALA A 211 -11.93 8.76 11.53
C ALA A 211 -12.67 10.07 11.22
N VAL A 212 -13.64 10.39 12.09
CA VAL A 212 -14.41 11.64 12.03
C VAL A 212 -13.78 12.62 13.02
N PRO A 213 -13.45 13.86 12.61
CA PRO A 213 -12.91 14.87 13.51
C PRO A 213 -13.90 15.20 14.64
N SER A 214 -13.37 15.45 15.83
CA SER A 214 -14.18 15.90 16.96
C SER A 214 -14.48 17.40 16.84
N GLY A 215 -15.76 17.78 16.96
CA GLY A 215 -16.19 19.18 16.95
C GLY A 215 -17.68 19.28 16.60
N ASP A 216 -18.29 20.41 16.93
CA ASP A 216 -19.66 20.68 16.48
C ASP A 216 -19.66 20.80 14.95
N TYR A 217 -20.60 20.11 14.28
CA TYR A 217 -20.75 20.08 12.83
C TYR A 217 -19.59 19.51 12.00
N ALA A 218 -18.46 19.12 12.61
CA ALA A 218 -17.28 18.62 11.87
C ALA A 218 -17.57 17.38 11.01
N GLU A 219 -18.46 16.49 11.45
CA GLU A 219 -18.93 15.35 10.65
C GLU A 219 -19.75 15.81 9.43
N ALA A 220 -20.65 16.77 9.63
CA ALA A 220 -21.53 17.28 8.58
C ALA A 220 -20.73 18.04 7.52
N ASP A 221 -19.76 18.86 7.94
CA ASP A 221 -18.89 19.62 7.03
C ASP A 221 -18.02 18.67 6.20
N LYS A 222 -17.40 17.66 6.86
CA LYS A 222 -16.63 16.63 6.15
C LYS A 222 -17.48 15.88 5.14
N LEU A 223 -18.67 15.44 5.55
CA LEU A 223 -19.61 14.79 4.65
C LEU A 223 -19.96 15.70 3.48
N TRP A 224 -20.27 16.97 3.73
CA TRP A 224 -20.65 17.93 2.69
C TRP A 224 -19.54 18.15 1.65
N GLU A 225 -18.28 18.22 2.08
CA GLU A 225 -17.13 18.39 1.17
C GLU A 225 -16.75 17.11 0.42
N GLU A 226 -16.90 15.94 1.06
CA GLU A 226 -16.44 14.65 0.50
C GLU A 226 -17.53 13.87 -0.24
N THR A 227 -18.82 14.23 -0.08
CA THR A 227 -19.93 13.53 -0.75
C THR A 227 -19.82 13.70 -2.26
N SER A 228 -19.72 12.58 -2.98
CA SER A 228 -19.78 12.56 -4.43
C SER A 228 -21.20 12.73 -4.94
N ASP A 229 -21.34 13.12 -6.21
CA ASP A 229 -22.62 13.06 -6.92
C ASP A 229 -23.16 11.62 -6.97
N LEU A 230 -24.48 11.49 -7.13
CA LEU A 230 -25.15 10.20 -7.28
C LEU A 230 -24.66 9.45 -8.53
N GLY A 231 -24.21 8.23 -8.33
CA GLY A 231 -23.75 7.31 -9.36
C GLY A 231 -24.73 6.17 -9.66
N GLU A 232 -24.32 5.30 -10.58
CA GLU A 232 -25.07 4.08 -10.92
C GLU A 232 -25.18 3.12 -9.73
N ASP A 233 -24.12 3.05 -8.91
CA ASP A 233 -24.07 2.18 -7.74
C ASP A 233 -25.09 2.61 -6.67
N ASP A 234 -25.30 3.91 -6.47
CA ASP A 234 -26.31 4.44 -5.54
C ASP A 234 -27.73 4.08 -5.98
N HIS A 235 -28.01 4.17 -7.29
CA HIS A 235 -29.31 3.75 -7.83
C HIS A 235 -29.55 2.25 -7.64
N ARG A 236 -28.52 1.43 -7.83
CA ARG A 236 -28.59 -0.01 -7.62
C ARG A 236 -28.83 -0.35 -6.16
N GLN A 237 -28.07 0.28 -5.26
CA GLN A 237 -28.24 0.12 -3.82
C GLN A 237 -29.66 0.52 -3.39
N GLY A 238 -30.17 1.66 -3.87
CA GLY A 238 -31.52 2.13 -3.54
C GLY A 238 -32.62 1.17 -4.02
N GLU A 239 -32.48 0.57 -5.20
CA GLU A 239 -33.43 -0.45 -5.69
C GLU A 239 -33.37 -1.71 -4.83
N GLU A 240 -32.17 -2.18 -4.47
CA GLU A 240 -31.99 -3.34 -3.59
C GLU A 240 -32.63 -3.12 -2.21
N GLU A 241 -32.38 -1.96 -1.59
CA GLU A 241 -32.98 -1.55 -0.32
C GLU A 241 -34.51 -1.45 -0.41
N TYR A 242 -35.04 -0.89 -1.50
CA TYR A 242 -36.48 -0.81 -1.73
C TYR A 242 -37.13 -2.19 -1.84
N GLN A 243 -36.50 -3.11 -2.58
CA GLN A 243 -37.00 -4.48 -2.72
C GLN A 243 -36.95 -5.24 -1.39
N GLU A 244 -35.90 -5.05 -0.59
CA GLU A 244 -35.81 -5.64 0.74
C GLU A 244 -36.91 -5.10 1.66
N TRP A 245 -37.06 -3.78 1.73
CA TRP A 245 -38.11 -3.11 2.51
C TRP A 245 -39.51 -3.61 2.13
N LYS A 246 -39.79 -3.71 0.83
CA LYS A 246 -41.06 -4.21 0.30
C LYS A 246 -41.30 -5.66 0.73
N SER A 247 -40.30 -6.52 0.62
CA SER A 247 -40.35 -7.90 1.10
C SER A 247 -40.64 -7.98 2.61
N ILE A 248 -40.04 -7.11 3.42
CA ILE A 248 -40.29 -7.04 4.87
C ILE A 248 -41.73 -6.60 5.13
N ILE A 249 -42.22 -5.55 4.45
CA ILE A 249 -43.59 -5.05 4.61
C ILE A 249 -44.62 -6.10 4.20
N ASP A 250 -44.42 -6.77 3.08
CA ASP A 250 -45.33 -7.83 2.62
C ASP A 250 -45.37 -8.99 3.62
N LYS A 251 -44.29 -9.20 4.37
CA LYS A 251 -44.18 -10.21 5.43
C LYS A 251 -44.47 -9.67 6.83
N SER A 252 -44.82 -8.40 7.00
CA SER A 252 -44.95 -7.76 8.32
C SER A 252 -46.14 -8.26 9.13
N CYS A 253 -47.25 -8.65 8.49
CA CYS A 253 -48.41 -9.20 9.19
C CYS A 253 -49.08 -10.34 8.40
N PRO A 254 -49.85 -11.23 9.06
CA PRO A 254 -50.49 -12.39 8.42
C PRO A 254 -51.41 -12.02 7.24
N HIS A 255 -52.14 -10.91 7.33
CA HIS A 255 -53.01 -10.45 6.25
C HIS A 255 -52.21 -10.02 5.00
N ARG A 256 -51.08 -9.33 5.20
CA ARG A 256 -50.18 -8.93 4.10
C ARG A 256 -49.46 -10.13 3.51
N ARG A 257 -49.07 -11.12 4.32
CA ARG A 257 -48.50 -12.40 3.85
C ARG A 257 -49.48 -13.18 2.98
N ALA A 258 -50.74 -13.27 3.42
CA ALA A 258 -51.80 -13.94 2.67
C ALA A 258 -52.09 -13.20 1.36
N ALA A 259 -52.16 -11.86 1.38
CA ALA A 259 -52.36 -11.04 0.20
C ALA A 259 -51.20 -11.16 -0.80
N ALA A 260 -49.95 -11.12 -0.34
CA ALA A 260 -48.75 -11.29 -1.18
C ALA A 260 -48.69 -12.69 -1.81
N SER A 261 -49.04 -13.74 -1.06
CA SER A 261 -49.11 -15.12 -1.56
C SER A 261 -50.22 -15.29 -2.61
N ALA A 262 -51.38 -14.67 -2.41
CA ALA A 262 -52.47 -14.67 -3.38
C ALA A 262 -52.10 -13.91 -4.67
N ALA A 263 -51.40 -12.78 -4.53
CA ALA A 263 -50.90 -12.00 -5.68
C ALA A 263 -49.86 -12.80 -6.49
N ALA A 264 -48.92 -13.49 -5.82
CA ALA A 264 -47.94 -14.36 -6.47
C ALA A 264 -48.59 -15.54 -7.21
N ALA A 265 -49.58 -16.20 -6.61
CA ALA A 265 -50.33 -17.28 -7.27
C ALA A 265 -51.06 -16.79 -8.53
N THR A 266 -51.56 -15.55 -8.52
CA THR A 266 -52.25 -14.92 -9.65
C THR A 266 -51.27 -14.51 -10.77
N ALA A 267 -50.05 -14.09 -10.43
CA ALA A 267 -49.01 -13.78 -11.41
C ALA A 267 -48.50 -15.04 -12.13
N THR A 268 -48.27 -16.13 -11.39
CA THR A 268 -47.84 -17.42 -11.95
C THR A 268 -48.89 -18.01 -12.89
N SER A 269 -50.18 -17.91 -12.56
CA SER A 269 -51.26 -18.41 -13.42
C SER A 269 -51.38 -17.61 -14.73
N ARG A 270 -51.20 -16.28 -14.69
CA ARG A 270 -51.14 -15.42 -15.89
C ARG A 270 -49.91 -15.70 -16.76
N GLY A 271 -48.74 -15.92 -16.17
CA GLY A 271 -47.52 -16.31 -16.90
C GLY A 271 -47.68 -17.65 -17.65
N ASN A 272 -48.26 -18.65 -16.98
CA ASN A 272 -48.53 -19.96 -17.57
C ASN A 272 -49.60 -19.91 -18.69
N ALA A 273 -50.61 -19.06 -18.56
CA ALA A 273 -51.63 -18.86 -19.59
C ALA A 273 -51.04 -18.26 -20.88
N ASN A 274 -50.15 -17.26 -20.74
CA ASN A 274 -49.45 -16.65 -21.88
C ASN A 274 -48.46 -17.62 -22.55
N GLY A 275 -47.73 -18.44 -21.76
CA GLY A 275 -46.85 -19.49 -22.29
C GLY A 275 -47.60 -20.53 -23.11
N LYS A 276 -48.77 -20.99 -22.64
CA LYS A 276 -49.64 -21.92 -23.38
C LYS A 276 -50.22 -21.32 -24.67
N GLN A 277 -50.58 -20.04 -24.68
CA GLN A 277 -51.04 -19.37 -25.90
C GLN A 277 -49.93 -19.21 -26.95
N GLN A 278 -48.69 -18.93 -26.54
CA GLN A 278 -47.55 -18.91 -27.47
C GLN A 278 -47.22 -20.30 -28.03
N GLN A 279 -47.32 -21.35 -27.23
CA GLN A 279 -47.12 -22.73 -27.69
C GLN A 279 -48.23 -23.18 -28.66
N GLN A 280 -49.49 -22.85 -28.37
CA GLN A 280 -50.62 -23.14 -29.28
C GLN A 280 -50.55 -22.36 -30.59
N ARG A 281 -50.04 -21.11 -30.58
CA ARG A 281 -49.78 -20.34 -31.81
C ARG A 281 -48.64 -20.92 -32.65
N LYS A 282 -47.62 -21.52 -32.03
CA LYS A 282 -46.53 -22.17 -32.76
C LYS A 282 -46.96 -23.51 -33.38
N SER A 283 -47.81 -24.28 -32.70
CA SER A 283 -48.32 -25.56 -33.22
C SER A 283 -49.43 -25.42 -34.27
N SER A 284 -50.20 -24.33 -34.26
CA SER A 284 -51.19 -24.06 -35.31
C SER A 284 -50.55 -23.63 -36.64
N VAL A 285 -49.39 -22.95 -36.58
CA VAL A 285 -48.62 -22.57 -37.78
C VAL A 285 -47.95 -23.79 -38.43
N SER A 286 -47.47 -24.75 -37.63
CA SER A 286 -46.86 -25.98 -38.17
C SER A 286 -47.88 -26.97 -38.77
N SER A 287 -49.14 -26.96 -38.31
CA SER A 287 -50.19 -27.83 -38.84
C SER A 287 -50.86 -27.30 -40.12
N SER A 288 -50.72 -26.01 -40.45
CA SER A 288 -51.27 -25.44 -41.69
C SER A 288 -50.38 -25.67 -42.91
N THR A 289 -49.10 -25.98 -42.71
CA THR A 289 -48.15 -26.25 -43.81
C THR A 289 -48.17 -27.69 -44.32
N ASP A 290 -48.89 -28.61 -43.67
CA ASP A 290 -48.92 -30.05 -44.01
C ASP A 290 -50.18 -30.49 -44.77
N ARG A 291 -51.05 -29.56 -45.19
CA ARG A 291 -52.33 -29.87 -45.86
C ARG A 291 -52.40 -29.40 -47.32
N MET A 292 -51.26 -29.25 -47.96
CA MET A 292 -51.13 -28.74 -49.32
C MET A 292 -50.14 -29.58 -50.15
N VAL A 293 -50.17 -30.91 -50.01
CA VAL A 293 -49.48 -31.84 -50.92
C VAL A 293 -50.31 -33.13 -51.03
N GLU A 294 -51.32 -33.11 -51.89
CA GLU A 294 -51.83 -34.28 -52.63
C GLU A 294 -52.61 -33.79 -53.86
#